data_AF-A0A2I2KUJ0-F1
#
_entry.id   AF-A0A2I2KUJ0-F1
#
_cell.length_a   1.000
_cell.length_b   1.000
_cell.length_c   1.000
_cell.angle_alpha   90.00
_cell.angle_beta   90.00
_cell.angle_gamma   90.00
#
_symmetry.space_group_name_H-M   'P 1'
#
loop_
_entity.id
_entity.type
_entity.pdbx_description
1 polymer ?
#
loop_
_entity_poly.entity_id
_entity_poly.type
_entity_poly.pdbx_seq_one_letter_code
_entity_poly.pdbx_strand_id
1 'polypeptide(L)'
;MITEKLWRFRTLPQMDLPDRDGVIVAEQPTYVVTLDLAEVVVDFIPVRQDALLRTALGLATVPGIGTLTIHRRDVPAESTILAYALAQRLRLLSRSMGLVMIGVEPDDPEATPEGGHVVRHGVELQTPDGSRVERGVWEIMTPHRHAAWVDTRR
;
A
#
# COMPACT_ATOMS: atom_id res chain seq x y z
N MET A 1 -19.63 -4.30 7.16
CA MET A 1 -19.72 -2.88 7.53
C MET A 1 -18.28 -2.39 7.75
N ILE A 2 -17.68 -1.74 6.76
CA ILE A 2 -16.25 -1.36 6.77
C ILE A 2 -16.17 0.06 7.32
N THR A 3 -15.62 0.24 8.53
CA THR A 3 -15.44 1.59 9.09
C THR A 3 -14.22 2.25 8.46
N GLU A 4 -14.43 3.39 7.81
CA GLU A 4 -13.43 4.13 7.02
C GLU A 4 -12.70 5.14 7.89
N LYS A 5 -11.37 5.00 8.00
CA LYS A 5 -10.53 6.11 8.44
C LYS A 5 -10.22 6.94 7.20
N LEU A 6 -10.66 8.20 7.19
CA LEU A 6 -10.43 9.11 6.07
C LEU A 6 -9.01 9.70 6.14
N TRP A 7 -8.18 9.39 5.15
CA TRP A 7 -6.84 9.93 5.00
C TRP A 7 -6.85 11.13 4.05
N ARG A 8 -6.05 12.16 4.34
CA ARG A 8 -5.98 13.37 3.49
C ARG A 8 -4.61 13.55 2.89
N PHE A 9 -4.56 13.74 1.57
CA PHE A 9 -3.35 14.05 0.81
C PHE A 9 -3.56 15.33 -0.01
N ARG A 10 -2.60 16.26 0.09
CA ARG A 10 -2.55 17.46 -0.75
C ARG A 10 -1.75 17.26 -2.03
N THR A 11 -0.73 16.42 -1.94
CA THR A 11 0.17 16.07 -3.03
C THR A 11 0.50 14.58 -2.91
N LEU A 12 0.81 13.98 -4.05
CA LEU A 12 1.30 12.62 -4.15
C LEU A 12 2.80 12.63 -4.50
N PRO A 13 3.56 11.59 -4.10
CA PRO A 13 4.95 11.48 -4.52
C PRO A 13 5.04 11.35 -6.04
N GLN A 14 6.09 11.93 -6.63
CA GLN A 14 6.42 11.69 -8.03
C GLN A 14 7.04 10.30 -8.15
N MET A 15 6.51 9.49 -9.06
CA MET A 15 6.91 8.10 -9.21
C MET A 15 6.68 7.67 -10.66
N ASP A 16 7.72 7.20 -11.32
CA ASP A 16 7.62 6.67 -12.68
C ASP A 16 7.23 5.19 -12.61
N LEU A 17 6.03 4.88 -13.08
CA LEU A 17 5.49 3.52 -13.09
C LEU A 17 5.76 2.83 -14.43
N PRO A 18 6.33 1.62 -14.43
CA PRO A 18 6.50 0.84 -15.65
C PRO A 18 5.17 0.50 -16.32
N ASP A 19 5.14 0.46 -17.66
CA ASP A 19 3.98 -0.04 -18.43
C ASP A 19 3.90 -1.58 -18.41
N ARG A 20 3.78 -2.15 -17.21
CA ARG A 20 3.62 -3.59 -16.96
C ARG A 20 3.15 -3.84 -15.52
N ASP A 21 2.52 -4.98 -15.29
CA ASP A 21 2.12 -5.38 -13.95
C ASP A 21 3.33 -5.70 -13.05
N GLY A 22 3.21 -5.42 -11.76
CA GLY A 22 4.25 -5.76 -10.80
C GLY A 22 3.97 -5.32 -9.37
N VAL A 23 4.97 -5.51 -8.53
CA VAL A 23 4.93 -5.14 -7.12
C VAL A 23 6.04 -4.12 -6.88
N ILE A 24 5.65 -2.97 -6.35
CA ILE A 24 6.60 -1.98 -5.81
C ILE A 24 6.95 -2.44 -4.40
N VAL A 25 8.24 -2.63 -4.15
CA VAL A 25 8.77 -3.04 -2.86
C VAL A 25 9.50 -1.85 -2.27
N ALA A 26 9.10 -1.43 -1.08
CA ALA A 26 9.83 -0.42 -0.32
C ALA A 26 10.36 -1.02 0.98
N GLU A 27 11.68 -0.99 1.12
CA GLU A 27 12.37 -1.50 2.29
C GLU A 27 12.14 -0.62 3.53
N GLN A 28 12.53 -1.13 4.70
CA GLN A 28 12.63 -0.31 5.89
C GLN A 28 13.50 0.92 5.63
N PRO A 29 13.09 2.10 6.12
CA PRO A 29 13.90 3.27 5.95
C PRO A 29 15.19 3.09 6.74
N THR A 30 16.33 3.28 6.08
CA THR A 30 17.62 3.35 6.78
C THR A 30 17.90 4.80 7.06
N TYR A 31 18.09 5.15 8.34
CA TYR A 31 18.44 6.52 8.70
C TYR A 31 19.92 6.77 8.38
N VAL A 32 20.16 7.66 7.42
CA VAL A 32 21.50 8.04 7.00
C VAL A 32 21.91 9.26 7.80
N VAL A 33 22.62 9.03 8.91
CA VAL A 33 23.04 10.05 9.89
C VAL A 33 23.76 11.23 9.22
N THR A 34 24.54 10.97 8.17
CA THR A 34 25.31 12.00 7.46
C THR A 34 24.45 12.94 6.61
N LEU A 35 23.25 12.50 6.22
CA LEU A 35 22.33 13.27 5.38
C LEU A 35 21.16 13.83 6.17
N ASP A 36 21.01 13.46 7.45
CA ASP A 36 19.81 13.71 8.26
C ASP A 36 18.50 13.34 7.52
N LEU A 37 18.57 12.23 6.77
CA LEU A 37 17.48 11.76 5.93
C LEU A 37 17.25 10.26 6.15
N ALA A 38 15.98 9.88 6.12
CA ALA A 38 15.56 8.49 6.02
C ALA A 38 15.48 8.10 4.55
N GLU A 39 16.41 7.28 4.08
CA GLU A 39 16.39 6.75 2.72
C GLU A 39 15.45 5.54 2.65
N VAL A 40 14.60 5.51 1.63
CA VAL A 40 13.76 4.35 1.32
C VAL A 40 14.20 3.84 -0.04
N VAL A 41 14.76 2.63 -0.05
CA VAL A 41 15.03 1.91 -1.29
C VAL A 41 13.70 1.40 -1.82
N VAL A 42 13.41 1.74 -3.08
CA VAL A 42 12.19 1.36 -3.78
C VAL A 42 12.56 0.60 -5.05
N ASP A 43 12.11 -0.65 -5.13
CA ASP A 43 12.29 -1.51 -6.28
C ASP A 43 10.95 -1.85 -6.93
N PHE A 44 11.00 -2.19 -8.23
CA PHE A 44 9.86 -2.72 -8.96
C PHE A 44 10.16 -4.15 -9.41
N ILE A 45 9.35 -5.10 -8.95
CA ILE A 45 9.43 -6.50 -9.35
C ILE A 45 8.31 -6.76 -10.37
N PRO A 46 8.65 -7.07 -11.65
CA PRO A 46 7.65 -7.47 -12.62
C PRO A 46 6.98 -8.78 -12.22
N VAL A 47 5.65 -8.79 -12.19
CA VAL A 47 4.86 -9.96 -11.79
C VAL A 47 3.66 -10.04 -12.71
N ARG A 48 3.33 -11.25 -13.17
CA ARG A 48 2.13 -11.47 -13.98
C ARG A 48 0.88 -11.14 -13.18
N GLN A 49 -0.15 -10.60 -13.85
CA GLN A 49 -1.41 -10.20 -13.22
C GLN A 49 -2.03 -11.29 -12.32
N ASP A 50 -2.05 -12.54 -12.78
CA ASP A 50 -2.57 -13.72 -12.06
C ASP A 50 -1.76 -14.11 -10.80
N ALA A 51 -0.56 -13.56 -10.64
CA ALA A 51 0.35 -13.85 -9.54
C ALA A 51 0.60 -12.65 -8.61
N LEU A 52 0.04 -11.46 -8.90
CA LEU A 52 0.34 -10.22 -8.17
C LEU A 52 0.10 -10.35 -6.66
N LEU A 53 -1.12 -10.72 -6.27
CA LEU A 53 -1.51 -10.80 -4.86
C LEU A 53 -0.68 -11.85 -4.11
N ARG A 54 -0.55 -13.04 -4.69
CA ARG A 54 0.23 -14.14 -4.11
C ARG A 54 1.69 -13.77 -3.93
N THR A 55 2.28 -13.11 -4.93
CA THR A 55 3.69 -12.68 -4.89
C THR A 55 3.89 -11.58 -3.86
N ALA A 56 3.01 -10.58 -3.82
CA ALA A 56 3.08 -9.52 -2.81
C ALA A 56 2.98 -10.11 -1.39
N LEU A 57 2.05 -11.05 -1.15
CA LEU A 57 1.92 -11.69 0.16
C LEU A 57 3.12 -12.56 0.53
N GLY A 58 3.73 -13.26 -0.45
CA GLY A 58 4.99 -13.97 -0.23
C GLY A 58 6.12 -13.03 0.15
N LEU A 59 6.27 -11.91 -0.57
CA LEU A 59 7.26 -10.87 -0.27
C LEU A 59 7.01 -10.23 1.09
N ALA A 60 5.76 -10.07 1.52
CA ALA A 60 5.43 -9.50 2.83
C ALA A 60 6.03 -10.29 4.02
N THR A 61 6.41 -11.56 3.79
CA THR A 61 7.06 -12.40 4.80
C THR A 61 8.59 -12.24 4.84
N VAL A 62 9.19 -11.57 3.85
CA VAL A 62 10.64 -11.40 3.76
C VAL A 62 11.10 -10.34 4.77
N PRO A 63 12.09 -10.64 5.63
CA PRO A 63 12.64 -9.66 6.57
C PRO A 63 13.18 -8.41 5.86
N GLY A 64 12.90 -7.23 6.42
CA GLY A 64 13.35 -5.94 5.86
C GLY A 64 12.37 -5.28 4.89
N ILE A 65 11.35 -6.00 4.39
CA ILE A 65 10.33 -5.41 3.51
C ILE A 65 9.31 -4.60 4.31
N GLY A 66 9.31 -3.29 4.10
CA GLY A 66 8.44 -2.35 4.82
C GLY A 66 7.02 -2.33 4.25
N THR A 67 6.89 -1.96 2.98
CA THR A 67 5.60 -1.90 2.28
C THR A 67 5.72 -2.50 0.89
N LEU A 68 4.58 -2.96 0.40
CA LEU A 68 4.38 -3.60 -0.89
C LEU A 68 3.16 -2.96 -1.53
N THR A 69 3.31 -2.42 -2.72
CA THR A 69 2.19 -1.82 -3.45
C THR A 69 2.00 -2.56 -4.76
N ILE A 70 0.81 -3.10 -4.98
CA ILE A 70 0.46 -3.77 -6.22
C ILE A 70 0.21 -2.71 -7.30
N HIS A 71 0.93 -2.85 -8.40
CA HIS A 71 0.75 -2.06 -9.61
C HIS A 71 0.16 -2.94 -10.69
N ARG A 72 -0.97 -2.49 -11.26
CA ARG A 72 -1.53 -3.06 -12.47
C ARG A 72 -1.41 -2.04 -13.59
N ARG A 73 -1.03 -2.46 -14.78
CA ARG A 73 -0.92 -1.57 -15.94
C ARG A 73 -2.28 -1.10 -16.47
N ASP A 74 -3.33 -1.85 -16.16
CA ASP A 74 -4.70 -1.59 -16.61
C ASP A 74 -5.44 -0.57 -15.72
N VAL A 75 -4.79 -0.07 -14.65
CA VAL A 75 -5.37 0.95 -13.75
C VAL A 75 -4.60 2.27 -13.87
N PRO A 76 -5.26 3.42 -13.58
CA PRO A 76 -4.57 4.69 -13.53
C PRO A 76 -3.38 4.68 -12.58
N ALA A 77 -2.24 5.21 -13.02
CA ALA A 77 -1.03 5.35 -12.22
C ALA A 77 -1.28 6.02 -10.86
N GLU A 78 -2.16 7.03 -10.82
CA GLU A 78 -2.57 7.74 -9.60
C GLU A 78 -3.03 6.77 -8.50
N SER A 79 -3.78 5.71 -8.84
CA SER A 79 -4.24 4.71 -7.86
C SER A 79 -3.07 4.00 -7.19
N THR A 80 -2.07 3.57 -7.96
CA THR A 80 -0.86 2.93 -7.40
C THR A 80 -0.05 3.91 -6.55
N ILE A 81 0.13 5.14 -7.02
CA ILE A 81 0.89 6.17 -6.29
C ILE A 81 0.19 6.52 -4.96
N LEU A 82 -1.14 6.62 -4.97
CA LEU A 82 -1.95 6.86 -3.78
C LEU A 82 -1.82 5.72 -2.77
N ALA A 83 -1.88 4.47 -3.25
CA ALA A 83 -1.70 3.28 -2.42
C ALA A 83 -0.32 3.25 -1.77
N TYR A 84 0.73 3.53 -2.54
CA TYR A 84 2.09 3.66 -2.03
C TYR A 84 2.21 4.75 -0.96
N ALA A 85 1.71 5.97 -1.24
CA ALA A 85 1.75 7.08 -0.30
C ALA A 85 1.03 6.75 1.02
N LEU A 86 -0.12 6.08 0.94
CA LEU A 86 -0.83 5.61 2.12
C LEU A 86 -0.05 4.52 2.86
N ALA A 87 0.56 3.57 2.15
CA ALA A 87 1.40 2.53 2.74
C ALA A 87 2.50 3.13 3.62
N GLN A 88 3.21 4.12 3.10
CA GLN A 88 4.30 4.79 3.81
C GLN A 88 3.79 5.48 5.07
N ARG A 89 2.64 6.16 4.98
CA ARG A 89 2.02 6.82 6.15
C ARG A 89 1.55 5.83 7.20
N LEU A 90 0.89 4.75 6.78
CA LEU A 90 0.43 3.68 7.68
C LEU A 90 1.60 2.99 8.38
N ARG A 91 2.68 2.70 7.65
CA ARG A 91 3.91 2.12 8.21
C ARG A 91 4.46 2.99 9.34
N LEU A 92 4.62 4.29 9.10
CA LEU A 92 5.15 5.22 10.11
C LEU A 92 4.29 5.26 11.38
N LEU A 93 2.97 5.21 11.23
CA LEU A 93 2.04 5.29 12.35
C LEU A 93 1.91 3.98 13.13
N SER A 94 1.91 2.85 12.43
CA SER A 94 1.68 1.52 13.02
C SER A 94 2.95 0.73 13.30
N ARG A 95 4.13 1.27 12.93
CA ARG A 95 5.43 0.57 12.96
C ARG A 95 5.38 -0.84 12.39
N SER A 96 4.49 -1.04 11.43
CA SER A 96 4.18 -2.35 10.90
C SER A 96 4.95 -2.64 9.63
N MET A 97 5.20 -3.91 9.38
CA MET A 97 6.01 -4.43 8.28
C MET A 97 5.16 -5.27 7.33
N GLY A 98 5.63 -5.41 6.09
CA GLY A 98 4.97 -6.23 5.07
C GLY A 98 3.57 -5.72 4.71
N LEU A 99 3.34 -4.41 4.68
CA LEU A 99 2.02 -3.87 4.33
C LEU A 99 1.74 -4.07 2.85
N VAL A 100 0.71 -4.83 2.49
CA VAL A 100 0.30 -5.04 1.10
C VAL A 100 -0.85 -4.11 0.77
N MET A 101 -0.62 -3.18 -0.16
CA MET A 101 -1.56 -2.13 -0.55
C MET A 101 -1.94 -2.22 -2.04
N ILE A 102 -3.19 -1.89 -2.34
CA ILE A 102 -3.75 -1.89 -3.70
C ILE A 102 -4.59 -0.62 -3.87
N GLY A 103 -4.36 0.12 -4.96
CA GLY A 103 -5.06 1.38 -5.25
C GLY A 103 -6.46 1.23 -5.86
N VAL A 104 -6.88 -0.02 -6.08
CA VAL A 104 -8.18 -0.40 -6.63
C VAL A 104 -8.72 -1.59 -5.85
N GLU A 105 -10.02 -1.83 -5.97
CA GLU A 105 -10.65 -2.99 -5.35
C GLU A 105 -10.00 -4.28 -5.88
N PRO A 106 -9.64 -5.24 -5.00
CA PRO A 106 -9.14 -6.53 -5.43
C PRO A 106 -10.22 -7.29 -6.21
N ASP A 107 -9.85 -7.93 -7.32
CA ASP A 107 -10.80 -8.66 -8.17
C ASP A 107 -11.44 -9.86 -7.43
N ASP A 108 -10.71 -10.45 -6.49
CA ASP A 108 -11.19 -11.53 -5.61
C ASP A 108 -10.73 -11.28 -4.16
N PRO A 109 -11.58 -10.66 -3.33
CA PRO A 109 -11.25 -10.40 -1.93
C PRO A 109 -11.25 -11.67 -1.06
N GLU A 110 -11.80 -12.79 -1.54
CA GLU A 110 -11.78 -14.09 -0.85
C GLU A 110 -10.54 -14.92 -1.21
N ALA A 111 -9.83 -14.57 -2.29
CA ALA A 111 -8.56 -15.20 -2.69
C ALA A 111 -7.36 -14.84 -1.80
N THR A 112 -7.57 -14.15 -0.68
CA THR A 112 -6.53 -14.01 0.33
C THR A 112 -6.20 -15.40 0.91
N PRO A 113 -4.91 -15.74 1.13
CA PRO A 113 -4.53 -16.98 1.81
C PRO A 113 -5.25 -17.08 3.16
N GLU A 114 -5.56 -18.30 3.60
CA GLU A 114 -6.40 -18.60 4.77
C GLU A 114 -6.25 -17.58 5.92
N GLY A 115 -7.29 -16.77 6.12
CA GLY A 115 -7.39 -15.78 7.20
C GLY A 115 -6.90 -14.36 6.86
N GLY A 116 -6.50 -14.07 5.63
CA GLY A 116 -6.20 -12.70 5.20
C GLY A 116 -7.46 -11.83 5.11
N HIS A 117 -7.38 -10.58 5.55
CA HIS A 117 -8.51 -9.65 5.58
C HIS A 117 -8.29 -8.48 4.62
N VAL A 118 -9.28 -8.17 3.79
CA VAL A 118 -9.29 -6.99 2.94
C VAL A 118 -9.91 -5.81 3.68
N VAL A 119 -9.15 -4.73 3.85
CA VAL A 119 -9.58 -3.51 4.53
C VAL A 119 -9.55 -2.33 3.56
N ARG A 120 -10.70 -1.66 3.38
CA ARG A 120 -10.78 -0.40 2.62
C ARG A 120 -10.43 0.78 3.53
N HIS A 121 -9.56 1.65 3.04
CA HIS A 121 -9.25 2.97 3.56
C HIS A 121 -9.85 4.02 2.64
N GLY A 122 -10.64 4.94 3.18
CA GLY A 122 -11.10 6.12 2.45
C GLY A 122 -9.97 7.15 2.37
N VAL A 123 -9.72 7.70 1.20
CA VAL A 123 -8.66 8.70 0.97
C VAL A 123 -9.22 9.89 0.21
N GLU A 124 -9.10 11.08 0.79
CA GLU A 124 -9.41 12.36 0.16
C GLU A 124 -8.13 12.93 -0.45
N LEU A 125 -8.13 13.06 -1.78
CA LEU A 125 -7.06 13.67 -2.55
C LEU A 125 -7.49 15.07 -3.00
N GLN A 126 -6.66 16.08 -2.73
CA GLN A 126 -6.82 17.40 -3.31
C GLN A 126 -6.24 17.42 -4.73
N THR A 127 -7.05 17.84 -5.69
CA THR A 127 -6.67 18.00 -7.09
C THR A 127 -5.95 19.34 -7.32
N PRO A 128 -5.28 19.52 -8.49
CA PRO A 128 -4.62 20.79 -8.82
C PRO A 128 -5.56 22.01 -8.85
N ASP A 129 -6.85 21.81 -9.18
CA ASP A 129 -7.87 22.86 -9.18
C ASP A 129 -8.44 23.19 -7.78
N GLY A 130 -7.96 22.48 -6.74
CA GLY A 130 -8.38 22.68 -5.36
C GLY A 130 -9.64 21.91 -4.94
N SER A 131 -10.27 21.17 -5.86
CA SER A 131 -11.35 20.24 -5.51
C SER A 131 -10.82 19.05 -4.69
N ARG A 132 -11.75 18.35 -4.03
CA ARG A 132 -11.45 17.19 -3.19
C ARG A 132 -12.18 15.98 -3.72
N VAL A 133 -11.45 14.90 -3.90
CA VAL A 133 -12.00 13.69 -4.48
C VAL A 133 -11.70 12.52 -3.55
N GLU A 134 -12.74 11.75 -3.23
CA GLU A 134 -12.59 10.52 -2.46
C GLU A 134 -12.16 9.36 -3.36
N ARG A 135 -11.27 8.52 -2.82
CA ARG A 135 -10.72 7.31 -3.41
C ARG A 135 -10.71 6.21 -2.36
N GLY A 136 -10.93 4.97 -2.81
CA GLY A 136 -10.63 3.80 -1.99
C GLY A 136 -9.16 3.41 -2.16
N VAL A 137 -8.54 2.96 -1.07
CA VAL A 137 -7.29 2.20 -1.11
C VAL A 137 -7.48 0.96 -0.25
N TRP A 138 -7.07 -0.20 -0.74
CA TRP A 138 -7.28 -1.47 -0.07
C TRP A 138 -5.96 -1.98 0.50
N GLU A 139 -6.06 -2.51 1.70
CA GLU A 139 -4.98 -3.17 2.40
C GLU A 139 -5.31 -4.65 2.59
N ILE A 140 -4.36 -5.51 2.26
CA ILE A 140 -4.47 -6.95 2.50
C ILE A 140 -3.72 -7.26 3.79
N MET A 141 -4.46 -7.43 4.88
CA MET A 141 -3.92 -7.67 6.20
C MET A 141 -3.77 -9.16 6.47
N THR A 142 -2.65 -9.55 7.09
CA THR A 142 -2.52 -10.85 7.74
C THR A 142 -3.45 -10.92 8.96
N PRO A 143 -3.85 -12.13 9.43
CA PRO A 143 -4.72 -12.27 10.60
C PRO A 143 -4.22 -11.50 11.84
N HIS A 144 -2.92 -11.59 12.12
CA HIS A 144 -2.29 -10.90 13.26
C HIS A 144 -2.40 -9.38 13.15
N ARG A 145 -2.15 -8.84 11.95
CA ARG A 145 -2.27 -7.41 11.69
C ARG A 145 -3.71 -6.93 11.81
N HIS A 146 -4.65 -7.70 11.27
CA HIS A 146 -6.08 -7.37 11.37
C HIS A 146 -6.54 -7.34 12.82
N ALA A 147 -6.12 -8.30 13.65
CA ALA A 147 -6.41 -8.30 15.09
C ALA A 147 -5.89 -7.03 15.79
N ALA A 148 -4.62 -6.66 15.57
CA ALA A 148 -4.04 -5.45 16.13
C ALA A 148 -4.78 -4.18 15.68
N TRP A 149 -5.22 -4.12 14.42
CA TRP A 149 -5.99 -3.00 13.90
C TRP A 149 -7.39 -2.91 14.53
N VAL A 150 -8.09 -4.03 14.74
CA VAL A 150 -9.39 -4.07 15.44
C VAL A 150 -9.23 -3.58 16.88
N ASP A 151 -8.17 -3.99 17.57
CA ASP A 151 -7.92 -3.57 18.96
C ASP A 151 -7.68 -2.06 19.08
N THR A 152 -6.98 -1.45 18.12
CA THR A 152 -6.79 0.03 18.10
C THR A 152 -8.06 0.83 17.81
N ARG A 153 -9.17 0.16 17.48
CA ARG A 153 -10.48 0.78 17.23
C ARG A 153 -11.46 0.65 18.39
N ARG A 154 -11.13 -0.15 19.41
CA ARG A 154 -11.91 -0.24 20.66
C ARG A 154 -11.48 0.87 21.62
#